data_AF-I5B3U6-F1
#
_entry.id   AF-I5B3U6-F1
#
_cell.length_a   1.000
_cell.length_b   1.000
_cell.length_c   1.000
_cell.angle_alpha   90.00
_cell.angle_beta   90.00
_cell.angle_gamma   90.00
#
_symmetry.space_group_name_H-M   'P 1'
#
loop_
_entity.id
_entity.type
_entity.pdbx_description
1 polymer ?
#
loop_
_entity_poly.entity_id
_entity_poly.type
_entity_poly.pdbx_seq_one_letter_code
_entity_poly.pdbx_strand_id
1 'polypeptide(L)' 'MAYENVSTEVLGELTVLNERREQVKISTLWHEKTAALVFVRHFG' A
#
# COMPACT_ATOMS: atom_id res chain seq x y z
N MET A 1 -23.27 4.10 -7.52
CA MET A 1 -22.08 4.13 -6.66
C MET A 1 -20.90 3.86 -7.56
N ALA A 2 -20.07 4.87 -7.83
CA ALA A 2 -18.88 4.66 -8.66
C ALA A 2 -17.89 3.85 -7.83
N TYR A 3 -17.60 2.62 -8.25
CA TYR A 3 -16.40 1.95 -7.77
C TYR A 3 -15.25 2.72 -8.39
N GLU A 4 -14.56 3.54 -7.60
CA GLU A 4 -13.27 4.05 -8.03
C GLU A 4 -12.41 2.82 -8.37
N ASN A 5 -11.95 2.73 -9.62
CA ASN A 5 -11.07 1.66 -10.06
C ASN A 5 -9.77 1.80 -9.26
N VAL A 6 -9.65 1.03 -8.19
CA VAL A 6 -8.42 0.92 -7.41
C VAL A 6 -7.41 0.19 -8.29
N SER A 7 -6.51 0.95 -8.92
CA SER A 7 -5.40 0.41 -9.71
C SER A 7 -4.24 0.03 -8.79
N THR A 8 -3.79 -1.21 -8.91
CA THR A 8 -2.60 -1.74 -8.22
C THR A 8 -1.33 -1.01 -8.64
N GLU A 9 -1.28 -0.51 -9.87
CA GLU A 9 -0.18 0.28 -10.40
C GLU A 9 -0.12 1.64 -9.70
N VAL A 10 -1.26 2.33 -9.59
CA VAL A 10 -1.35 3.63 -8.91
C VAL A 10 -1.04 3.48 -7.41
N LEU A 11 -1.57 2.45 -6.75
CA LEU A 11 -1.23 2.14 -5.35
C LEU A 11 0.24 1.79 -5.17
N GLY A 12 0.82 1.09 -6.14
CA GLY A 12 2.22 0.68 -6.12
C GLY A 12 3.20 1.86 -6.17
N GLU A 13 2.79 3.01 -6.71
CA GLU A 13 3.61 4.23 -6.76
C GLU A 13 3.68 4.99 -5.43
N LEU A 14 2.83 4.67 -4.46
CA LEU A 14 2.84 5.33 -3.16
C LEU A 14 4.10 5.00 -2.37
N THR A 15 4.68 6.04 -1.76
CA THR A 15 5.78 5.91 -0.80
C THR A 15 5.23 6.04 0.61
N VAL A 16 5.47 5.04 1.45
CA VAL A 16 5.03 4.99 2.85
C VAL A 16 6.24 4.79 3.77
N LEU A 17 6.01 4.93 5.07
CA LEU A 17 7.01 4.60 6.08
C LEU A 17 6.80 3.19 6.60
N ASN A 18 7.89 2.40 6.66
CA ASN A 18 7.88 1.12 7.35
C ASN A 18 8.01 1.30 8.88
N GLU A 19 8.05 0.20 9.63
CA GLU A 19 8.21 0.20 11.09
C GLU A 19 9.50 0.87 11.58
N ARG A 20 10.52 0.96 10.73
CA ARG A 20 11.80 1.62 11.00
C ARG A 20 11.83 3.09 10.59
N ARG A 21 10.70 3.64 10.12
CA ARG A 21 10.57 5.00 9.55
C ARG A 21 11.37 5.21 8.26
N GLU A 22 11.70 4.13 7.56
CA GLU A 22 12.32 4.21 6.25
C GLU A 22 11.24 4.36 5.18
N GLN A 23 11.54 5.17 4.16
CA GLN A 23 10.65 5.33 3.02
C GLN A 23 10.73 4.07 2.15
N VAL A 24 9.56 3.47 1.89
CA VAL A 24 9.43 2.31 1.02
C VAL A 24 8.30 2.55 0.01
N LYS A 25 8.53 2.16 -1.24
CA LYS A 25 7.51 2.17 -2.28
C LYS A 25 6.61 0.94 -2.09
N ILE A 26 5.28 1.11 -2.02
CA ILE A 26 4.35 0.02 -1.67
C ILE A 26 4.52 -1.20 -2.61
N SER A 27 4.78 -0.98 -3.90
CA SER A 27 4.94 -2.08 -4.86
C SER A 27 6.07 -3.05 -4.53
N THR A 28 7.08 -2.64 -3.74
CA THR A 28 8.18 -3.53 -3.33
C THR A 28 7.70 -4.64 -2.40
N LEU A 29 6.58 -4.44 -1.69
CA LEU A 29 6.04 -5.40 -0.72
C LEU A 29 5.45 -6.65 -1.37
N TRP A 30 5.03 -6.57 -2.63
CA TRP A 30 4.45 -7.68 -3.39
C TRP A 30 5.22 -8.02 -4.68
N HIS A 31 6.42 -7.48 -4.85
CA HIS A 31 7.21 -7.71 -6.06
C HIS A 31 7.63 -9.17 -6.21
N GLU A 32 8.03 -9.81 -5.10
CA GLU A 32 8.52 -11.21 -5.10
C GLU A 32 7.45 -12.23 -4.72
N LYS A 33 6.40 -11.81 -4.02
CA LYS A 33 5.37 -12.70 -3.47
C LYS A 33 4.02 -11.99 -3.38
N THR A 34 2.94 -12.74 -3.47
CA THR A 34 1.60 -12.21 -3.21
C THR A 34 1.54 -11.59 -1.82
N ALA A 35 0.96 -10.39 -1.72
CA ALA A 35 0.75 -9.70 -0.45
C ALA A 35 -0.70 -9.24 -0.31
N ALA A 36 -1.14 -9.07 0.93
CA ALA A 36 -2.42 -8.46 1.27
C ALA A 36 -2.19 -7.10 1.92
N LEU A 37 -2.78 -6.05 1.36
CA LEU A 37 -2.75 -4.71 1.95
C LEU A 37 -4.01 -4.50 2.78
N VAL A 38 -3.85 -4.27 4.08
CA VAL A 38 -4.96 -4.07 5.02
C VAL A 38 -4.90 -2.66 5.58
N PHE A 39 -5.95 -1.89 5.35
CA PHE A 39 -6.10 -0.55 5.92
C PHE A 39 -6.85 -0.64 7.24
N VAL A 40 -6.19 -0.27 8.33
CA VAL A 40 -6.80 -0.22 9.66
C VAL A 40 -7.04 1.24 10.02
N ARG A 41 -8.28 1.56 10.39
CA ARG A 41 -8.61 2.88 10.91
C ARG A 41 -8.24 2.94 12.38
N HIS A 42 -7.29 3.79 12.72
CA HIS A 42 -6.98 4.07 14.12
C HIS A 42 -7.92 5.16 14.64
N PHE A 43 -8.70 4.83 15.68
CA PHE A 43 -9.44 5.82 16.46
C PHE A 43 -8.64 6.05 17.74
N GLY A 44 -7.99 7.21 17.82
CA GLY A 44 -7.34 7.67 19.05
C GLY A 44 -8.35 8.23 20.04
#